data_AF-A0A358QY60-F1
#
_entry.id   AF-A0A358QY60-F1
#
_cell.length_a   1.000
_cell.length_b   1.000
_cell.length_c   1.000
_cell.angle_alpha   90.00
_cell.angle_beta   90.00
_cell.angle_gamma   90.00
#
_symmetry.space_group_name_H-M   'P 1'
#
loop_
_entity.id
_entity.type
_entity.pdbx_description
1 polymer ?
#
loop_
_entity_poly.entity_id
_entity_poly.type
_entity_poly.pdbx_seq_one_letter_code
_entity_poly.pdbx_strand_id
1 'polypeptide(L)'
;MRLKIFSILMTLLIVLGMSSLAFAEEQGPPGFGAFYGEVNYADGTPLESGTIQGYLNGETTEGAKCVIKDGKFEAIVVEGYSSSENQPLVFKVTYNGNEYTAIAATEVLWNSMDFEEVKLSIDATRDTGNPAGETEKVKITISSGNISLKAGETEQLSVTVSPSDATVMYSSSNNDVASVSSGGLVTAVGDGTAVITATASSDGLENAVDDVSVTVTETSGDVDGTVEGGGTTDVNVSGDGVIDGNTTGEGIGTGGETTVPVQNQGFVDVPSTHWAYNVINTLSQKKIVGGYPGGLFKPENNISRAEFIKILTGAIGLAGDNSGAPLFTDVPQGEWYYGCVQAAARAGFSKGYDTGEFRPDAQITRQEMAVILIKAMGKENAAAAGEKTSFTDDSSIASWARGFVVTAVSQGLVNGYEDNTFRPGNNATRAEACAMISKLLAE
;
A
#
# COMPACT_ATOMS: atom_id res chain seq x y z
N MET A 1 -32.84 25.26 -25.87
CA MET A 1 -31.58 25.34 -25.10
C MET A 1 -30.66 24.13 -25.32
N ARG A 2 -31.21 22.93 -25.61
CA ARG A 2 -30.49 21.67 -25.85
C ARG A 2 -29.61 21.58 -27.11
N LEU A 3 -29.66 22.54 -28.04
CA LEU A 3 -28.85 22.52 -29.27
C LEU A 3 -27.56 23.36 -29.19
N LYS A 4 -27.41 24.22 -28.16
CA LYS A 4 -26.25 25.14 -28.05
C LYS A 4 -25.09 24.57 -27.25
N ILE A 5 -25.32 23.60 -26.36
CA ILE A 5 -24.26 22.92 -25.60
C ILE A 5 -23.49 21.94 -26.51
N PHE A 6 -24.16 21.35 -27.51
CA PHE A 6 -23.57 20.41 -28.46
C PHE A 6 -22.48 21.04 -29.37
N SER A 7 -22.60 22.32 -29.69
CA SER A 7 -21.63 23.01 -30.56
C SER A 7 -20.32 23.38 -29.84
N ILE A 8 -20.35 23.52 -28.51
CA ILE A 8 -19.17 23.94 -27.73
C ILE A 8 -18.30 22.74 -27.37
N LEU A 9 -18.90 21.57 -27.11
CA LEU A 9 -18.16 20.33 -26.84
C LEU A 9 -17.45 19.79 -28.11
N MET A 10 -18.11 19.88 -29.27
CA MET A 10 -17.57 19.35 -30.53
C MET A 10 -16.41 20.17 -31.11
N THR A 11 -16.26 21.43 -30.68
CA THR A 11 -15.16 22.31 -31.14
C THR A 11 -13.93 22.18 -30.23
N LEU A 12 -14.09 21.73 -28.98
CA LEU A 12 -12.97 21.57 -28.04
C LEU A 12 -12.17 20.27 -28.28
N LEU A 13 -12.81 19.24 -28.86
CA LEU A 13 -12.15 17.96 -29.17
C LEU A 13 -11.26 17.96 -30.43
N ILE A 14 -11.39 18.95 -31.31
CA ILE A 14 -10.58 19.01 -32.54
C ILE A 14 -9.15 19.56 -32.28
N VAL A 15 -8.91 20.21 -31.13
CA VAL A 15 -7.65 20.95 -30.88
C VAL A 15 -6.58 20.14 -30.14
N LEU A 16 -6.90 18.98 -29.54
CA LEU A 16 -5.94 18.20 -28.72
C LEU A 16 -5.40 16.89 -29.34
N GLY A 17 -5.76 16.58 -30.59
CA GLY A 17 -5.46 15.28 -31.22
C GLY A 17 -4.24 15.20 -32.15
N MET A 18 -3.34 16.19 -32.18
CA MET A 18 -2.12 16.13 -33.03
C MET A 18 -0.87 15.83 -32.21
N SER A 19 -0.78 14.63 -31.62
CA SER A 19 0.48 14.07 -31.07
C SER A 19 0.37 12.57 -30.82
N SER A 20 0.11 11.75 -31.85
CA SER A 20 0.44 10.32 -31.85
C SER A 20 0.13 9.71 -33.22
N LEU A 21 1.01 9.93 -34.19
CA LEU A 21 0.85 9.39 -35.56
C LEU A 21 1.57 8.04 -35.77
N ALA A 22 2.10 7.44 -34.70
CA ALA A 22 2.81 6.15 -34.78
C ALA A 22 2.06 4.97 -34.13
N PHE A 23 1.03 5.22 -33.31
CA PHE A 23 0.25 4.19 -32.62
C PHE A 23 -1.12 3.88 -33.25
N ALA A 24 -1.57 4.70 -34.21
CA ALA A 24 -2.94 4.66 -34.74
C ALA A 24 -3.18 3.61 -35.84
N GLU A 25 -2.13 3.05 -36.46
CA GLU A 25 -2.29 2.18 -37.63
C GLU A 25 -2.81 0.77 -37.28
N GLU A 26 -2.59 0.31 -36.03
CA GLU A 26 -3.06 -1.01 -35.57
C GLU A 26 -4.45 -0.96 -34.89
N GLN A 27 -4.81 0.17 -34.29
CA GLN A 27 -6.05 0.33 -33.51
C GLN A 27 -7.25 0.83 -34.36
N GLY A 28 -6.99 1.40 -35.54
CA GLY A 28 -8.02 2.01 -36.39
C GLY A 28 -8.48 3.40 -35.90
N PRO A 29 -9.43 4.07 -36.59
CA PRO A 29 -9.86 5.41 -36.21
C PRO A 29 -10.51 5.46 -34.81
N PRO A 30 -10.32 6.56 -34.05
CA PRO A 30 -10.99 6.77 -32.78
C PRO A 30 -12.50 6.94 -32.97
N GLY A 31 -13.26 6.51 -31.97
CA GLY A 31 -14.72 6.59 -31.90
C GLY A 31 -15.20 6.78 -30.46
N PHE A 32 -16.50 7.00 -30.29
CA PHE A 32 -17.13 7.06 -28.99
C PHE A 32 -18.51 6.41 -29.03
N GLY A 33 -18.90 5.73 -27.95
CA GLY A 33 -20.27 5.29 -27.70
C GLY A 33 -20.87 6.11 -26.57
N ALA A 34 -22.15 6.45 -26.66
CA ALA A 34 -22.88 7.20 -25.65
C ALA A 34 -24.03 6.37 -25.07
N PHE A 35 -24.06 6.23 -23.74
CA PHE A 35 -25.00 5.36 -23.05
C PHE A 35 -25.78 6.15 -22.01
N TYR A 36 -27.08 5.89 -21.89
CA TYR A 36 -27.94 6.46 -20.85
C TYR A 36 -28.87 5.37 -20.34
N GLY A 37 -29.52 5.57 -19.18
CA GLY A 37 -30.53 4.61 -18.76
C GLY A 37 -30.71 4.51 -17.26
N GLU A 38 -31.01 3.30 -16.81
CA GLU A 38 -31.49 3.04 -15.46
C GLU A 38 -30.56 2.09 -14.70
N VAL A 39 -30.36 2.37 -13.41
CA VAL A 39 -29.66 1.52 -12.43
C VAL A 39 -30.63 1.21 -11.30
N ASN A 40 -30.95 -0.08 -11.15
CA ASN A 40 -31.82 -0.59 -10.10
C ASN A 40 -31.05 -1.52 -9.15
N TYR A 41 -31.63 -1.80 -8.00
CA TYR A 41 -31.22 -2.94 -7.18
C TYR A 41 -31.64 -4.26 -7.85
N ALA A 42 -31.09 -5.39 -7.38
CA ALA A 42 -31.45 -6.71 -7.88
C ALA A 42 -32.96 -7.04 -7.73
N ASP A 43 -33.65 -6.41 -6.77
CA ASP A 43 -35.10 -6.52 -6.57
C ASP A 43 -35.94 -5.66 -7.54
N GLY A 44 -35.28 -4.91 -8.43
CA GLY A 44 -35.90 -4.04 -9.43
C GLY A 44 -36.25 -2.63 -8.93
N THR A 45 -35.92 -2.28 -7.68
CA THR A 45 -36.17 -0.94 -7.16
C THR A 45 -35.11 0.08 -7.64
N PRO A 46 -35.47 1.34 -7.95
CA PRO A 46 -34.52 2.34 -8.41
C PRO A 46 -33.44 2.67 -7.37
N LEU A 47 -32.18 2.80 -7.83
CA LEU A 47 -31.08 3.27 -6.99
C LEU A 47 -31.20 4.79 -6.76
N GLU A 48 -31.50 5.22 -5.53
CA GLU A 48 -31.84 6.62 -5.24
C GLU A 48 -30.73 7.62 -5.60
N SER A 49 -29.46 7.27 -5.37
CA SER A 49 -28.31 8.09 -5.74
C SER A 49 -27.04 7.26 -5.94
N GLY A 50 -26.03 7.82 -6.58
CA GLY A 50 -24.72 7.18 -6.76
C GLY A 50 -23.93 7.82 -7.90
N THR A 51 -22.82 7.20 -8.28
CA THR A 51 -22.13 7.50 -9.54
C THR A 51 -21.97 6.23 -10.35
N ILE A 52 -22.02 6.33 -11.67
CA ILE A 52 -21.75 5.24 -12.60
C ILE A 52 -20.53 5.58 -13.45
N GLN A 53 -19.73 4.57 -13.79
CA GLN A 53 -18.60 4.71 -14.70
C GLN A 53 -18.52 3.52 -15.67
N GLY A 54 -18.35 3.80 -16.96
CA GLY A 54 -18.16 2.80 -18.02
C GLY A 54 -16.69 2.46 -18.26
N TYR A 55 -16.43 1.19 -18.55
CA TYR A 55 -15.10 0.64 -18.83
C TYR A 55 -15.13 -0.18 -20.12
N LEU A 56 -14.18 0.10 -21.01
CA LEU A 56 -13.92 -0.65 -22.24
C LEU A 56 -12.54 -1.28 -22.13
N ASN A 57 -12.43 -2.60 -22.26
CA ASN A 57 -11.17 -3.34 -22.09
C ASN A 57 -10.45 -3.07 -20.74
N GLY A 58 -11.19 -2.70 -19.69
CA GLY A 58 -10.64 -2.36 -18.37
C GLY A 58 -10.17 -0.91 -18.23
N GLU A 59 -10.22 -0.11 -19.29
CA GLU A 59 -9.88 1.31 -19.27
C GLU A 59 -11.15 2.19 -19.21
N THR A 60 -11.00 3.43 -18.75
CA THR A 60 -12.11 4.40 -18.63
C THR A 60 -11.61 5.81 -18.92
N THR A 61 -12.52 6.69 -19.35
CA THR A 61 -12.22 8.11 -19.57
C THR A 61 -13.03 8.98 -18.60
N GLU A 62 -12.61 10.24 -18.42
CA GLU A 62 -13.34 11.18 -17.54
C GLU A 62 -14.79 11.40 -18.02
N GLY A 63 -15.03 11.32 -19.34
CA GLY A 63 -16.37 11.39 -19.94
C GLY A 63 -17.24 10.14 -19.71
N ALA A 64 -16.66 9.04 -19.25
CA ALA A 64 -17.37 7.79 -19.00
C ALA A 64 -18.03 7.73 -17.63
N LYS A 65 -18.04 8.83 -16.86
CA LYS A 65 -18.60 8.92 -15.50
C LYS A 65 -19.81 9.84 -15.43
N CYS A 66 -20.85 9.42 -14.71
CA CYS A 66 -22.06 10.21 -14.48
C CYS A 66 -22.63 9.99 -13.07
N VAL A 67 -23.51 10.90 -12.62
CA VAL A 67 -24.26 10.80 -11.36
C VAL A 67 -25.59 10.09 -11.62
N ILE A 68 -25.95 9.18 -10.72
CA ILE A 68 -27.25 8.52 -10.68
C ILE A 68 -28.18 9.32 -9.76
N LYS A 69 -29.41 9.58 -10.22
CA LYS A 69 -30.49 10.18 -9.42
C LYS A 69 -31.80 9.46 -9.71
N ASP A 70 -32.48 8.99 -8.67
CA ASP A 70 -33.76 8.29 -8.77
C ASP A 70 -33.72 7.13 -9.78
N GLY A 71 -32.64 6.36 -9.73
CA GLY A 71 -32.35 5.22 -10.60
C GLY A 71 -31.95 5.58 -12.02
N LYS A 72 -31.73 6.86 -12.35
CA LYS A 72 -31.42 7.30 -13.72
C LYS A 72 -30.06 7.97 -13.79
N PHE A 73 -29.34 7.72 -14.88
CA PHE A 73 -28.14 8.47 -15.23
C PHE A 73 -28.24 9.05 -16.64
N GLU A 74 -27.64 10.21 -16.81
CA GLU A 74 -27.55 10.88 -18.11
C GLU A 74 -26.27 10.45 -18.84
N ALA A 75 -26.17 10.77 -20.13
CA ALA A 75 -25.19 10.22 -21.06
C ALA A 75 -23.77 10.07 -20.49
N ILE A 76 -23.27 8.84 -20.40
CA ILE A 76 -21.84 8.50 -20.25
C ILE A 76 -21.26 8.29 -21.65
N VAL A 77 -20.08 8.85 -21.89
CA VAL A 77 -19.37 8.74 -23.16
C VAL A 77 -18.14 7.86 -22.95
N VAL A 78 -18.13 6.70 -23.59
CA VAL A 78 -16.99 5.77 -23.57
C VAL A 78 -16.24 5.89 -24.89
N GLU A 79 -15.00 6.36 -24.83
CA GLU A 79 -14.12 6.47 -25.99
C GLU A 79 -13.46 5.13 -26.29
N GLY A 80 -13.17 4.88 -27.57
CA GLY A 80 -12.52 3.66 -28.03
C GLY A 80 -12.03 3.79 -29.46
N TYR A 81 -11.58 2.69 -30.06
CA TYR A 81 -11.11 2.65 -31.45
C TYR A 81 -11.95 1.66 -32.26
N SER A 82 -11.95 1.74 -33.59
CA SER A 82 -12.73 0.79 -34.42
C SER A 82 -12.35 -0.68 -34.20
N SER A 83 -11.11 -0.97 -33.77
CA SER A 83 -10.68 -2.31 -33.34
C SER A 83 -11.41 -2.82 -32.08
N SER A 84 -12.03 -1.93 -31.31
CA SER A 84 -12.81 -2.22 -30.11
C SER A 84 -14.30 -2.41 -30.40
N GLU A 85 -14.74 -2.37 -31.65
CA GLU A 85 -16.15 -2.64 -32.00
C GLU A 85 -16.57 -4.04 -31.52
N ASN A 86 -17.80 -4.12 -31.00
CA ASN A 86 -18.39 -5.30 -30.40
C ASN A 86 -17.67 -5.84 -29.14
N GLN A 87 -16.80 -5.05 -28.50
CA GLN A 87 -16.22 -5.44 -27.21
C GLN A 87 -17.20 -5.15 -26.06
N PRO A 88 -17.26 -6.01 -25.03
CA PRO A 88 -18.19 -5.83 -23.92
C PRO A 88 -17.83 -4.60 -23.07
N LEU A 89 -18.85 -3.84 -22.68
CA LEU A 89 -18.74 -2.76 -21.71
C LEU A 89 -19.03 -3.27 -20.30
N VAL A 90 -18.18 -2.84 -19.37
CA VAL A 90 -18.39 -3.05 -17.94
C VAL A 90 -18.78 -1.71 -17.32
N PHE A 91 -19.90 -1.69 -16.60
CA PHE A 91 -20.30 -0.51 -15.82
C PHE A 91 -20.04 -0.78 -14.34
N LYS A 92 -19.44 0.18 -13.66
CA LYS A 92 -19.29 0.16 -12.20
C LYS A 92 -20.09 1.28 -11.57
N VAL A 93 -20.75 0.99 -10.46
CA VAL A 93 -21.59 1.93 -9.71
C VAL A 93 -21.01 2.12 -8.33
N THR A 94 -20.77 3.37 -7.94
CA THR A 94 -20.39 3.74 -6.59
C THR A 94 -21.62 4.24 -5.83
N TYR A 95 -21.93 3.60 -4.71
CA TYR A 95 -23.05 3.94 -3.84
C TYR A 95 -22.66 3.70 -2.37
N ASN A 96 -23.00 4.64 -1.48
CA ASN A 96 -22.65 4.58 -0.04
C ASN A 96 -21.17 4.29 0.26
N GLY A 97 -20.26 4.77 -0.60
CA GLY A 97 -18.81 4.56 -0.47
C GLY A 97 -18.30 3.22 -1.01
N ASN A 98 -19.20 2.34 -1.46
CA ASN A 98 -18.88 1.03 -2.03
C ASN A 98 -18.98 1.05 -3.55
N GLU A 99 -18.15 0.26 -4.23
CA GLU A 99 -18.18 0.07 -5.68
C GLU A 99 -18.78 -1.30 -6.02
N TYR A 100 -19.71 -1.33 -6.97
CA TYR A 100 -20.42 -2.51 -7.44
C TYR A 100 -20.24 -2.64 -8.95
N THR A 101 -19.95 -3.84 -9.44
CA THR A 101 -20.05 -4.13 -10.88
C THR A 101 -21.53 -4.27 -11.23
N ALA A 102 -22.02 -3.41 -12.12
CA ALA A 102 -23.40 -3.44 -12.57
C ALA A 102 -23.62 -4.57 -13.56
N ILE A 103 -24.76 -5.24 -13.43
CA ILE A 103 -25.19 -6.35 -14.26
C ILE A 103 -26.18 -5.79 -15.29
N ALA A 104 -25.87 -5.92 -16.57
CA ALA A 104 -26.79 -5.54 -17.63
C ALA A 104 -27.80 -6.66 -17.93
N ALA A 105 -29.06 -6.31 -18.21
CA ALA A 105 -30.08 -7.29 -18.58
C ALA A 105 -29.75 -8.05 -19.88
N THR A 106 -29.09 -7.34 -20.81
CA THR A 106 -28.46 -7.88 -22.02
C THR A 106 -27.04 -7.36 -22.03
N GLU A 107 -26.09 -8.18 -22.49
CA GLU A 107 -24.70 -7.74 -22.68
C GLU A 107 -24.66 -6.45 -23.52
N VAL A 108 -23.97 -5.43 -23.00
CA VAL A 108 -23.81 -4.14 -23.68
C VAL A 108 -22.49 -4.17 -24.41
N LEU A 109 -22.54 -4.01 -25.73
CA LEU A 109 -21.36 -4.01 -26.58
C LEU A 109 -21.03 -2.58 -26.98
N TRP A 110 -19.75 -2.24 -27.01
CA TRP A 110 -19.30 -0.96 -27.49
C TRP A 110 -19.27 -0.94 -29.02
N ASN A 111 -19.93 0.03 -29.63
CA ASN A 111 -19.67 0.40 -31.03
C ASN A 111 -19.53 1.92 -31.18
N SER A 112 -18.75 2.31 -32.19
CA SER A 112 -18.52 3.71 -32.50
C SER A 112 -19.81 4.38 -32.99
N MET A 113 -20.09 5.58 -32.47
CA MET A 113 -21.27 6.40 -32.72
C MET A 113 -22.60 5.84 -32.21
N ASP A 114 -22.58 4.77 -31.40
CA ASP A 114 -23.80 4.26 -30.78
C ASP A 114 -24.37 5.22 -29.74
N PHE A 115 -25.70 5.27 -29.70
CA PHE A 115 -26.47 5.94 -28.67
C PHE A 115 -27.51 4.97 -28.12
N GLU A 116 -27.22 4.35 -26.98
CA GLU A 116 -27.98 3.21 -26.47
C GLU A 116 -28.55 3.46 -25.08
N GLU A 117 -29.79 3.00 -24.86
CA GLU A 117 -30.40 2.94 -23.53
C GLU A 117 -30.03 1.61 -22.86
N VAL A 118 -29.42 1.65 -21.67
CA VAL A 118 -29.01 0.46 -20.93
C VAL A 118 -29.81 0.30 -19.63
N LYS A 119 -30.11 -0.96 -19.29
CA LYS A 119 -30.79 -1.33 -18.04
C LYS A 119 -29.86 -2.16 -17.19
N LEU A 120 -29.47 -1.59 -16.06
CA LEU A 120 -28.46 -2.13 -15.18
C LEU A 120 -29.06 -2.45 -13.81
N SER A 121 -28.57 -3.50 -13.18
CA SER A 121 -28.84 -3.80 -11.78
C SER A 121 -27.55 -3.92 -10.97
N ILE A 122 -27.60 -3.58 -9.69
CA ILE A 122 -26.54 -3.87 -8.73
C ILE A 122 -27.07 -4.79 -7.64
N ASP A 123 -26.22 -5.72 -7.19
CA ASP A 123 -26.49 -6.50 -5.98
C ASP A 123 -26.06 -5.71 -4.74
N ALA A 124 -26.75 -4.58 -4.53
CA ALA A 124 -26.70 -3.84 -3.29
C ALA A 124 -27.99 -4.16 -2.53
N THR A 125 -27.85 -4.59 -1.29
CA THR A 125 -28.98 -4.86 -0.41
C THR A 125 -29.50 -3.53 0.13
N ARG A 126 -30.81 -3.26 -0.01
CA ARG A 126 -31.43 -2.04 0.53
C ARG A 126 -31.19 -2.01 2.02
N ASP A 127 -30.53 -0.98 2.51
CA ASP A 127 -30.29 -0.77 3.94
C ASP A 127 -31.62 -0.52 4.67
N THR A 128 -32.34 -1.59 4.97
CA THR A 128 -33.19 -1.68 6.15
C THR A 128 -32.37 -2.37 7.23
N GLY A 129 -31.39 -1.67 7.79
CA GLY A 129 -30.63 -2.13 8.94
C GLY A 129 -29.83 -3.38 8.64
N ASN A 130 -28.65 -3.17 8.07
CA ASN A 130 -27.55 -4.12 7.92
C ASN A 130 -27.82 -5.33 7.01
N PRO A 131 -27.11 -5.39 5.88
CA PRO A 131 -26.96 -6.64 5.17
C PRO A 131 -25.50 -6.99 4.83
N ALA A 132 -25.22 -8.28 4.97
CA ALA A 132 -23.93 -8.96 4.85
C ALA A 132 -23.13 -8.67 3.58
N GLY A 133 -21.83 -8.39 3.76
CA GLY A 133 -20.83 -8.37 2.69
C GLY A 133 -19.45 -7.84 3.09
N GLU A 134 -19.38 -6.96 4.11
CA GLU A 134 -18.16 -6.67 4.88
C GLU A 134 -18.39 -7.13 6.32
N THR A 135 -17.39 -7.77 6.94
CA THR A 135 -17.40 -8.00 8.38
C THR A 135 -17.46 -6.65 9.08
N GLU A 136 -18.51 -6.40 9.86
CA GLU A 136 -18.57 -5.32 10.85
C GLU A 136 -17.20 -5.25 11.56
N LYS A 137 -16.53 -4.10 11.50
CA LYS A 137 -15.20 -3.92 12.09
C LYS A 137 -15.33 -3.19 13.42
N VAL A 138 -14.53 -3.58 14.39
CA VAL A 138 -14.31 -2.75 15.56
C VAL A 138 -13.73 -1.40 15.10
N LYS A 139 -14.05 -0.31 15.79
CA LYS A 139 -13.41 0.99 15.62
C LYS A 139 -12.79 1.37 16.95
N ILE A 140 -11.55 1.82 16.92
CA ILE A 140 -10.84 2.34 18.09
C ILE A 140 -10.21 3.68 17.73
N THR A 141 -10.16 4.61 18.68
CA THR A 141 -9.47 5.89 18.53
C THR A 141 -8.85 6.31 19.85
N ILE A 142 -7.54 6.57 19.84
CA ILE A 142 -6.82 7.23 20.92
C ILE A 142 -6.90 8.74 20.67
N SER A 143 -7.61 9.45 21.54
CA SER A 143 -7.80 10.90 21.43
C SER A 143 -6.61 11.70 21.97
N SER A 144 -5.74 11.05 22.74
CA SER A 144 -4.47 11.59 23.18
C SER A 144 -3.54 11.65 21.96
N GLY A 145 -3.17 12.84 21.50
CA GLY A 145 -2.09 12.99 20.50
C GLY A 145 -0.74 12.51 21.06
N ASN A 146 0.37 12.80 20.36
CA ASN A 146 1.70 12.43 20.87
C ASN A 146 1.94 12.96 22.29
N ILE A 147 2.39 12.07 23.18
CA ILE A 147 2.57 12.34 24.60
C ILE A 147 4.05 12.58 24.87
N SER A 148 4.39 13.63 25.61
CA SER A 148 5.75 13.88 26.09
C SER A 148 5.77 13.90 27.61
N LEU A 149 6.59 13.05 28.20
CA LEU A 149 6.70 12.84 29.65
C LEU A 149 8.15 12.96 30.10
N LYS A 150 8.35 13.28 31.37
CA LYS A 150 9.64 13.07 32.06
C LYS A 150 9.66 11.69 32.72
N ALA A 151 10.84 11.11 32.88
CA ALA A 151 11.00 9.83 33.58
C ALA A 151 10.29 9.87 34.95
N GLY A 152 9.41 8.90 35.21
CA GLY A 152 8.55 8.79 36.39
C GLY A 152 7.17 9.46 36.28
N GLU A 153 6.89 10.26 35.24
CA GLU A 153 5.56 10.82 35.01
C GLU A 153 4.61 9.79 34.37
N THR A 154 3.31 10.01 34.52
CA THR A 154 2.26 9.13 33.99
C THR A 154 1.19 9.91 33.25
N GLU A 155 0.64 9.34 32.18
CA GLU A 155 -0.47 9.89 31.41
C GLU A 155 -1.54 8.83 31.16
N GLN A 156 -2.81 9.15 31.35
CA GLN A 156 -3.93 8.25 31.09
C GLN A 156 -4.41 8.41 29.64
N LEU A 157 -4.42 7.31 28.88
CA LEU A 157 -4.96 7.36 27.52
C LEU A 157 -6.47 7.56 27.52
N SER A 158 -6.94 8.43 26.62
CA SER A 158 -8.36 8.64 26.33
C SER A 158 -8.74 7.85 25.08
N VAL A 159 -9.29 6.65 25.25
CA VAL A 159 -9.64 5.74 24.15
C VAL A 159 -11.15 5.62 24.00
N THR A 160 -11.64 5.78 22.77
CA THR A 160 -13.03 5.50 22.40
C THR A 160 -13.10 4.26 21.52
N VAL A 161 -14.07 3.38 21.79
CA VAL A 161 -14.24 2.12 21.05
C VAL A 161 -15.69 1.93 20.62
N SER A 162 -15.90 1.33 19.44
CA SER A 162 -17.19 0.89 18.93
C SER A 162 -17.07 -0.53 18.35
N PRO A 163 -17.93 -1.48 18.74
CA PRO A 163 -19.02 -1.34 19.70
C PRO A 163 -18.51 -1.10 21.13
N SER A 164 -19.35 -0.53 22.01
CA SER A 164 -18.93 -0.07 23.34
C SER A 164 -18.54 -1.18 24.32
N ASP A 165 -18.85 -2.44 23.99
CA ASP A 165 -18.51 -3.66 24.71
C ASP A 165 -17.21 -4.32 24.23
N ALA A 166 -16.55 -3.76 23.21
CA ALA A 166 -15.25 -4.24 22.75
C ALA A 166 -14.18 -4.15 23.85
N THR A 167 -13.39 -5.22 23.96
CA THR A 167 -12.27 -5.30 24.91
C THR A 167 -11.06 -4.58 24.34
N VAL A 168 -10.44 -3.70 25.12
CA VAL A 168 -9.21 -2.97 24.73
C VAL A 168 -8.01 -3.54 25.47
N MET A 169 -6.98 -3.92 24.73
CA MET A 169 -5.68 -4.33 25.25
C MET A 169 -4.62 -3.29 24.90
N TYR A 170 -3.67 -3.07 25.80
CA TYR A 170 -2.57 -2.15 25.61
C TYR A 170 -1.23 -2.89 25.59
N SER A 171 -0.30 -2.42 24.77
CA SER A 171 1.08 -2.87 24.76
C SER A 171 2.02 -1.69 24.53
N SER A 172 3.27 -1.84 24.97
CA SER A 172 4.35 -0.90 24.67
C SER A 172 5.36 -1.56 23.75
N SER A 173 5.87 -0.81 22.79
CA SER A 173 6.98 -1.24 21.94
C SER A 173 8.31 -1.35 22.70
N ASN A 174 8.47 -0.63 23.82
CA ASN A 174 9.66 -0.68 24.66
C ASN A 174 9.32 -0.32 26.13
N ASN A 175 9.17 -1.35 26.97
CA ASN A 175 8.86 -1.18 28.39
C ASN A 175 9.98 -0.52 29.21
N ASP A 176 11.22 -0.50 28.72
CA ASP A 176 12.33 0.18 29.38
C ASP A 176 12.26 1.71 29.17
N VAL A 177 11.46 2.18 28.21
CA VAL A 177 11.26 3.60 27.89
C VAL A 177 9.90 4.08 28.40
N ALA A 178 8.80 3.41 28.05
CA ALA A 178 7.49 3.68 28.62
C ALA A 178 6.70 2.38 28.77
N SER A 179 6.07 2.18 29.93
CA SER A 179 5.19 1.03 30.18
C SER A 179 3.73 1.46 30.18
N VAL A 180 2.81 0.55 29.93
CA VAL A 180 1.36 0.81 29.95
C VAL A 180 0.64 -0.27 30.74
N SER A 181 -0.28 0.14 31.62
CA SER A 181 -1.12 -0.80 32.38
C SER A 181 -2.30 -1.33 31.56
N SER A 182 -2.98 -2.35 32.08
CA SER A 182 -4.22 -2.88 31.45
C SER A 182 -5.36 -1.85 31.37
N GLY A 183 -5.29 -0.76 32.15
CA GLY A 183 -6.25 0.34 32.12
C GLY A 183 -5.84 1.49 31.18
N GLY A 184 -4.75 1.37 30.43
CA GLY A 184 -4.27 2.43 29.53
C GLY A 184 -3.52 3.58 30.24
N LEU A 185 -3.10 3.39 31.50
CA LEU A 185 -2.21 4.35 32.18
C LEU A 185 -0.77 4.10 31.72
N VAL A 186 -0.18 5.09 31.04
CA VAL A 186 1.21 5.10 30.58
C VAL A 186 2.11 5.63 31.68
N THR A 187 3.24 4.98 31.93
CA THR A 187 4.29 5.42 32.86
C THR A 187 5.62 5.55 32.12
N ALA A 188 6.25 6.72 32.19
CA ALA A 188 7.57 6.97 31.64
C ALA A 188 8.65 6.31 32.51
N VAL A 189 9.52 5.51 31.90
CA VAL A 189 10.53 4.68 32.58
C VAL A 189 11.95 5.18 32.32
N GLY A 190 12.33 5.37 31.05
CA GLY A 190 13.70 5.72 30.67
C GLY A 190 13.75 6.51 29.37
N ASP A 191 14.90 7.11 29.07
CA ASP A 191 15.10 7.97 27.92
C ASP A 191 14.73 7.35 26.56
N GLY A 192 14.07 8.13 25.70
CA GLY A 192 13.79 7.73 24.32
C GLY A 192 12.31 7.74 23.96
N THR A 193 11.94 6.92 22.97
CA THR A 193 10.58 6.88 22.43
C THR A 193 10.02 5.47 22.43
N ALA A 194 8.79 5.32 22.92
CA ALA A 194 8.01 4.09 22.87
C ALA A 194 6.63 4.38 22.28
N VAL A 195 6.10 3.44 21.50
CA VAL A 195 4.72 3.51 21.00
C VAL A 195 3.85 2.67 21.91
N ILE A 196 2.75 3.27 22.37
CA ILE A 196 1.70 2.57 23.08
C ILE A 196 0.60 2.23 22.08
N THR A 197 0.35 0.94 21.92
CA THR A 197 -0.65 0.40 21.00
C THR A 197 -1.89 0.00 21.78
N ALA A 198 -3.05 0.49 21.36
CA ALA A 198 -4.34 0.03 21.85
C ALA A 198 -5.00 -0.86 20.77
N THR A 199 -5.30 -2.11 21.12
CA THR A 199 -6.00 -3.06 20.25
C THR A 199 -7.38 -3.32 20.81
N ALA A 200 -8.42 -3.07 20.01
CA ALA A 200 -9.80 -3.38 20.36
C ALA A 200 -10.29 -4.64 19.64
N SER A 201 -10.91 -5.54 20.40
CA SER A 201 -11.48 -6.79 19.92
C SER A 201 -12.92 -6.97 20.41
N SER A 202 -13.78 -7.49 19.55
CA SER A 202 -15.17 -7.85 19.88
C SER A 202 -15.53 -9.15 19.17
N ASP A 203 -16.33 -10.00 19.81
CA ASP A 203 -16.69 -11.31 19.29
C ASP A 203 -17.36 -11.20 17.92
N GLY A 204 -16.79 -11.90 16.94
CA GLY A 204 -17.32 -11.96 15.56
C GLY A 204 -16.98 -10.75 14.68
N LEU A 205 -16.22 -9.78 15.17
CA LEU A 205 -15.79 -8.58 14.43
C LEU A 205 -14.28 -8.59 14.16
N GLU A 206 -13.84 -7.93 13.08
CA GLU A 206 -12.41 -7.73 12.81
C GLU A 206 -11.81 -6.75 13.84
N ASN A 207 -10.66 -7.09 14.42
CA ASN A 207 -9.97 -6.25 15.40
C ASN A 207 -9.56 -4.90 14.80
N ALA A 208 -9.50 -3.86 15.63
CA ALA A 208 -8.97 -2.57 15.26
C ALA A 208 -7.81 -2.16 16.16
N VAL A 209 -6.89 -1.38 15.61
CA VAL A 209 -5.67 -0.93 16.27
C VAL A 209 -5.56 0.58 16.08
N ASP A 210 -5.16 1.28 17.14
CA ASP A 210 -4.71 2.67 17.08
C ASP A 210 -3.52 2.87 18.02
N ASP A 211 -2.63 3.80 17.65
CA ASP A 211 -1.30 3.94 18.24
C ASP A 211 -1.02 5.38 18.68
N VAL A 212 -0.31 5.54 19.80
CA VAL A 212 0.19 6.84 20.25
C VAL A 212 1.67 6.77 20.59
N SER A 213 2.43 7.76 20.10
CA SER A 213 3.85 7.89 20.42
C SER A 213 4.06 8.58 21.76
N VAL A 214 4.89 7.98 22.61
CA VAL A 214 5.31 8.51 23.91
C VAL A 214 6.80 8.81 23.88
N THR A 215 7.16 10.07 24.06
CA THR A 215 8.55 10.52 24.16
C THR A 215 8.89 10.81 25.61
N VAL A 216 9.85 10.07 26.15
CA VAL A 216 10.36 10.25 27.51
C VAL A 216 11.67 11.03 27.46
N THR A 217 11.67 12.14 28.17
CA THR A 217 12.87 12.95 28.39
C THR A 217 13.42 12.68 29.78
N GLU A 218 14.73 12.45 29.89
CA GLU A 218 15.37 12.35 31.19
C GLU A 218 15.16 13.66 31.95
N THR A 219 14.83 13.54 33.24
CA THR A 219 14.99 14.67 34.12
C THR A 219 16.49 14.79 34.31
N SER A 220 17.15 15.75 33.62
CA SER A 220 18.51 16.11 33.99
C SER A 220 18.43 16.55 35.45
N GLY A 221 18.89 15.68 36.35
CA GLY A 221 19.02 16.04 37.74
C GLY A 221 19.96 17.24 37.79
N ASP A 222 19.42 18.41 38.10
CA ASP A 222 20.21 19.41 38.80
C ASP A 222 20.65 18.72 40.08
N VAL A 223 21.86 18.18 40.06
CA VAL A 223 22.61 17.89 41.27
C VAL A 223 22.94 19.26 41.83
N ASP A 224 22.05 19.80 42.66
CA ASP A 224 22.38 20.88 43.59
C ASP A 224 23.34 20.30 44.65
N GLY A 225 24.56 20.04 44.19
CA GLY A 225 25.69 19.69 45.01
C GLY A 225 26.21 20.96 45.65
N THR A 226 25.69 21.27 46.83
CA THR A 226 26.32 22.20 47.75
C THR A 226 27.69 21.62 48.14
N VAL A 227 28.75 22.06 47.45
CA VAL A 227 30.13 21.78 47.86
C VAL A 227 30.52 22.80 48.93
N GLU A 228 30.40 22.41 50.19
CA GLU A 228 31.11 23.08 51.28
C GLU A 228 32.60 22.69 51.22
N GLY A 229 33.43 23.69 50.88
CA GLY A 229 34.67 24.02 51.59
C GLY A 229 35.85 23.04 51.57
N GLY A 230 36.93 23.49 50.93
CA GLY A 230 38.27 23.41 51.53
C GLY A 230 39.36 22.69 50.73
N GLY A 231 40.24 23.46 50.09
CA GLY A 231 41.53 22.94 49.60
C GLY A 231 42.16 23.81 48.52
N THR A 232 42.99 24.77 48.91
CA THR A 232 43.78 25.62 48.02
C THR A 232 44.98 24.87 47.45
N THR A 233 45.20 24.93 46.15
CA THR A 233 46.54 25.01 45.54
C THR A 233 46.45 25.68 44.17
N ASP A 234 47.16 26.80 44.03
CA ASP A 234 47.30 27.58 42.80
C ASP A 234 48.14 26.83 41.74
N VAL A 235 47.69 26.85 40.47
CA VAL A 235 48.56 26.93 39.29
C VAL A 235 47.90 27.80 38.21
N ASN A 236 48.73 28.68 37.66
CA ASN A 236 48.46 29.83 36.79
C ASN A 236 48.58 29.48 35.28
N VAL A 237 47.54 29.82 34.51
CA VAL A 237 47.44 30.41 33.14
C VAL A 237 48.19 29.78 31.94
N SER A 238 47.47 29.56 30.81
CA SER A 238 47.64 30.26 29.50
C SER A 238 46.86 29.62 28.34
N GLY A 239 46.13 30.42 27.53
CA GLY A 239 45.67 30.12 26.17
C GLY A 239 44.13 30.08 26.02
N ASP A 240 43.47 31.22 25.79
CA ASP A 240 43.12 31.80 24.46
C ASP A 240 42.01 31.04 23.71
N GLY A 241 40.91 31.74 23.38
CA GLY A 241 39.98 31.31 22.33
C GLY A 241 38.49 31.20 22.67
N VAL A 242 37.86 32.31 23.06
CA VAL A 242 36.50 32.76 22.67
C VAL A 242 35.34 31.74 22.69
N ILE A 243 34.47 31.90 23.69
CA ILE A 243 33.06 31.48 23.66
C ILE A 243 32.25 32.70 23.19
N ASP A 244 31.61 32.63 22.03
CA ASP A 244 30.54 33.57 21.66
C ASP A 244 29.20 32.90 21.93
N GLY A 245 28.64 33.23 23.08
CA GLY A 245 27.24 32.99 23.40
C GLY A 245 26.39 34.11 22.80
N ASN A 246 25.24 33.76 22.25
CA ASN A 246 24.12 34.68 22.19
C ASN A 246 22.82 33.91 22.46
N THR A 247 22.50 33.79 23.75
CA THR A 247 21.15 33.62 24.25
C THR A 247 20.47 35.00 24.30
N THR A 248 19.39 35.16 23.55
CA THR A 248 18.35 36.15 23.86
C THR A 248 17.01 35.44 23.79
N GLY A 249 16.46 35.15 24.97
CA GLY A 249 15.04 34.87 25.13
C GLY A 249 14.25 36.15 25.34
N GLU A 250 12.92 36.00 25.19
CA GLU A 250 11.78 36.91 25.35
C GLU A 250 11.07 37.14 23.99
N GLY A 251 9.79 36.82 23.77
CA GLY A 251 8.75 36.38 24.67
C GLY A 251 7.47 35.98 23.90
N ILE A 252 6.45 35.64 24.70
CA ILE A 252 5.20 34.93 24.42
C ILE A 252 4.27 35.66 23.43
N GLY A 253 3.69 34.90 22.50
CA GLY A 253 2.60 35.32 21.60
C GLY A 253 1.71 34.15 21.17
N THR A 254 0.55 34.06 21.80
CA THR A 254 -0.59 33.15 21.55
C THR A 254 -1.23 33.32 20.18
N GLY A 255 -1.64 32.19 19.58
CA GLY A 255 -2.76 32.12 18.63
C GLY A 255 -2.39 32.23 17.15
N GLY A 256 -2.08 31.08 16.54
CA GLY A 256 -2.04 30.92 15.09
C GLY A 256 -1.87 29.46 14.73
N GLU A 257 -2.93 28.83 14.20
CA GLU A 257 -2.82 27.58 13.46
C GLU A 257 -1.89 27.81 12.25
N THR A 258 -0.61 27.58 12.46
CA THR A 258 0.28 27.24 11.36
C THR A 258 -0.01 25.79 11.00
N THR A 259 -0.85 25.61 9.98
CA THR A 259 -0.88 24.37 9.21
C THR A 259 0.49 24.16 8.58
N VAL A 260 1.36 23.46 9.30
CA VAL A 260 2.59 22.93 8.73
C VAL A 260 2.17 21.99 7.60
N PRO A 261 2.61 22.21 6.35
CA PRO A 261 2.31 21.30 5.27
C PRO A 261 2.90 19.93 5.64
N VAL A 262 2.07 18.89 5.63
CA VAL A 262 2.52 17.50 5.79
C VAL A 262 3.46 17.20 4.63
N GLN A 263 4.76 17.38 4.86
CA GLN A 263 5.78 16.77 4.03
C GLN A 263 5.56 15.26 4.14
N ASN A 264 5.34 14.60 3.01
CA ASN A 264 5.26 13.14 2.91
C ASN A 264 6.59 12.55 3.40
N GLN A 265 6.70 12.31 4.70
CA GLN A 265 7.90 11.82 5.34
C GLN A 265 8.12 10.40 4.83
N GLY A 266 9.20 10.18 4.07
CA GLY A 266 9.70 8.84 3.77
C GLY A 266 10.01 8.08 5.06
N PHE A 267 10.41 6.82 4.92
CA PHE A 267 10.70 6.00 6.09
C PHE A 267 11.95 6.50 6.83
N VAL A 268 11.88 6.58 8.17
CA VAL A 268 12.90 7.20 9.01
C VAL A 268 14.25 6.48 8.97
N ASP A 269 14.23 5.17 8.69
CA ASP A 269 15.41 4.31 8.52
C ASP A 269 15.82 4.15 7.05
N VAL A 270 15.22 4.91 6.14
CA VAL A 270 15.61 5.00 4.73
C VAL A 270 15.99 6.46 4.43
N PRO A 271 17.20 6.90 4.82
CA PRO A 271 17.65 8.25 4.50
C PRO A 271 17.76 8.45 2.99
N SER A 272 17.72 9.70 2.51
CA SER A 272 17.81 10.01 1.07
C SER A 272 19.12 9.54 0.41
N THR A 273 20.15 9.27 1.21
CA THR A 273 21.44 8.69 0.78
C THR A 273 21.41 7.18 0.67
N HIS A 274 20.37 6.51 1.15
CA HIS A 274 20.22 5.06 1.04
C HIS A 274 20.05 4.67 -0.43
N TRP A 275 20.79 3.66 -0.89
CA TRP A 275 20.80 3.24 -2.30
C TRP A 275 19.38 2.89 -2.82
N ALA A 276 18.54 2.32 -1.95
CA ALA A 276 17.16 1.96 -2.26
C ALA A 276 16.12 3.07 -2.00
N TYR A 277 16.52 4.27 -1.59
CA TYR A 277 15.59 5.35 -1.19
C TYR A 277 14.53 5.65 -2.26
N ASN A 278 14.97 5.91 -3.49
CA ASN A 278 14.08 6.28 -4.58
C ASN A 278 13.09 5.16 -4.91
N VAL A 279 13.55 3.92 -4.94
CA VAL A 279 12.71 2.78 -5.28
C VAL A 279 11.68 2.47 -4.20
N ILE A 280 12.11 2.48 -2.94
CA ILE A 280 11.22 2.25 -1.78
C ILE A 280 10.13 3.33 -1.76
N ASN A 281 10.49 4.60 -1.91
CA ASN A 281 9.52 5.69 -1.92
C ASN A 281 8.56 5.61 -3.11
N THR A 282 9.06 5.24 -4.29
CA THR A 282 8.21 5.07 -5.48
C THR A 282 7.18 3.96 -5.27
N LEU A 283 7.61 2.80 -4.77
CA LEU A 283 6.69 1.68 -4.50
C LEU A 283 5.71 2.00 -3.36
N SER A 284 6.14 2.78 -2.37
CA SER A 284 5.28 3.21 -1.26
C SER A 284 4.20 4.20 -1.72
N GLN A 285 4.54 5.17 -2.58
CA GLN A 285 3.59 6.09 -3.20
C GLN A 285 2.56 5.36 -4.08
N LYS A 286 2.98 4.29 -4.76
CA LYS A 286 2.11 3.39 -5.50
C LYS A 286 1.27 2.45 -4.60
N LYS A 287 1.42 2.54 -3.28
CA LYS A 287 0.78 1.67 -2.27
C LYS A 287 1.09 0.18 -2.45
N ILE A 288 2.22 -0.14 -3.09
CA ILE A 288 2.70 -1.52 -3.29
C ILE A 288 3.43 -2.01 -2.03
N VAL A 289 4.17 -1.12 -1.36
CA VAL A 289 4.85 -1.43 -0.10
C VAL A 289 4.43 -0.47 1.01
N GLY A 290 4.21 -1.03 2.20
CA GLY A 290 4.05 -0.29 3.45
C GLY A 290 5.30 -0.40 4.32
N GLY A 291 5.39 0.52 5.29
CA GLY A 291 6.36 0.44 6.38
C GLY A 291 5.79 -0.33 7.58
N TYR A 292 6.66 -0.52 8.57
CA TYR A 292 6.34 -0.99 9.90
C TYR A 292 5.99 0.20 10.81
N PRO A 293 5.35 -0.05 11.96
CA PRO A 293 5.13 0.98 12.97
C PRO A 293 6.40 1.77 13.31
N GLY A 294 6.25 3.05 13.64
CA GLY A 294 7.38 3.96 13.88
C GLY A 294 7.97 4.60 12.64
N GLY A 295 7.29 4.52 11.48
CA GLY A 295 7.76 5.09 10.22
C GLY A 295 8.96 4.35 9.64
N LEU A 296 9.17 3.08 10.02
CA LEU A 296 10.30 2.27 9.59
C LEU A 296 9.96 1.50 8.31
N PHE A 297 10.94 1.25 7.46
CA PHE A 297 10.85 0.33 6.34
C PHE A 297 11.59 -0.99 6.59
N LYS A 298 12.61 -0.96 7.43
CA LYS A 298 13.57 -2.05 7.69
C LYS A 298 14.24 -2.53 6.40
N PRO A 299 14.91 -1.65 5.63
CA PRO A 299 15.43 -1.95 4.29
C PRO A 299 16.42 -3.13 4.29
N GLU A 300 17.21 -3.26 5.35
CA GLU A 300 18.26 -4.27 5.49
C GLU A 300 17.79 -5.57 6.16
N ASN A 301 16.54 -5.64 6.61
CA ASN A 301 15.99 -6.88 7.15
C ASN A 301 15.74 -7.87 6.01
N ASN A 302 16.05 -9.14 6.27
CA ASN A 302 15.64 -10.21 5.37
C ASN A 302 14.11 -10.26 5.27
N ILE A 303 13.60 -10.49 4.06
CA ILE A 303 12.17 -10.54 3.78
C ILE A 303 11.68 -11.99 3.76
N SER A 304 10.50 -12.22 4.33
CA SER A 304 9.86 -13.54 4.28
C SER A 304 9.31 -13.85 2.88
N ARG A 305 9.11 -15.14 2.58
CA ARG A 305 8.47 -15.59 1.34
C ARG A 305 7.06 -15.02 1.20
N ALA A 306 6.27 -14.98 2.27
CA ALA A 306 4.93 -14.42 2.27
C ALA A 306 4.93 -12.89 2.01
N GLU A 307 5.85 -12.15 2.65
CA GLU A 307 6.00 -10.71 2.42
C GLU A 307 6.38 -10.42 0.97
N PHE A 308 7.34 -11.17 0.41
CA PHE A 308 7.75 -11.02 -0.99
C PHE A 308 6.57 -11.26 -1.95
N ILE A 309 5.80 -12.33 -1.74
CA ILE A 309 4.61 -12.61 -2.57
C ILE A 309 3.55 -11.52 -2.43
N LYS A 310 3.27 -11.04 -1.21
CA LYS A 310 2.32 -9.95 -1.01
C LYS A 310 2.70 -8.71 -1.81
N ILE A 311 3.97 -8.30 -1.75
CA ILE A 311 4.48 -7.15 -2.50
C ILE A 311 4.38 -7.41 -4.00
N LEU A 312 4.82 -8.57 -4.48
CA LEU A 312 4.80 -8.89 -5.92
C LEU A 312 3.37 -8.92 -6.48
N THR A 313 2.43 -9.58 -5.80
CA THR A 313 1.02 -9.62 -6.23
C THR A 313 0.40 -8.23 -6.28
N GLY A 314 0.67 -7.38 -5.28
CA GLY A 314 0.24 -5.98 -5.32
C GLY A 314 0.88 -5.19 -6.45
N ALA A 315 2.16 -5.43 -6.75
CA ALA A 315 2.87 -4.76 -7.82
C ALA A 315 2.29 -5.08 -9.21
N ILE A 316 1.96 -6.35 -9.47
CA ILE A 316 1.42 -6.80 -10.76
C ILE A 316 -0.12 -6.72 -10.83
N GLY A 317 -0.77 -6.15 -9.81
CA GLY A 317 -2.23 -6.01 -9.77
C GLY A 317 -3.00 -7.34 -9.63
N LEU A 318 -2.36 -8.41 -9.15
CA LEU A 318 -3.02 -9.68 -8.92
C LEU A 318 -3.81 -9.65 -7.60
N ALA A 319 -5.14 -9.64 -7.71
CA ALA A 319 -6.02 -9.68 -6.55
C ALA A 319 -5.82 -10.96 -5.73
N GLY A 320 -5.85 -10.82 -4.40
CA GLY A 320 -5.78 -11.96 -3.49
C GLY A 320 -7.02 -12.85 -3.60
N ASP A 321 -6.83 -14.15 -3.43
CA ASP A 321 -7.87 -15.16 -3.52
C ASP A 321 -8.09 -15.84 -2.16
N ASN A 322 -9.12 -15.40 -1.44
CA ASN A 322 -9.49 -15.99 -0.15
C ASN A 322 -10.46 -17.17 -0.26
N SER A 323 -10.70 -17.69 -1.47
CA SER A 323 -11.69 -18.74 -1.73
C SER A 323 -11.08 -20.14 -1.73
N GLY A 324 -11.91 -21.14 -1.44
CA GLY A 324 -11.55 -22.56 -1.54
C GLY A 324 -10.73 -23.09 -0.37
N ALA A 325 -10.36 -24.37 -0.45
CA ALA A 325 -9.51 -24.99 0.56
C ALA A 325 -8.05 -24.52 0.41
N PRO A 326 -7.29 -24.42 1.52
CA PRO A 326 -5.85 -24.11 1.46
C PRO A 326 -5.09 -25.01 0.49
N LEU A 327 -4.31 -24.40 -0.41
CA LEU A 327 -3.42 -25.13 -1.34
C LEU A 327 -2.16 -25.67 -0.66
N PHE A 328 -1.82 -25.13 0.51
CA PHE A 328 -0.64 -25.50 1.29
C PHE A 328 -1.05 -25.78 2.73
N THR A 329 -0.35 -26.73 3.36
CA THR A 329 -0.67 -27.20 4.73
C THR A 329 -0.37 -26.18 5.82
N ASP A 330 0.53 -25.23 5.55
CA ASP A 330 1.01 -24.18 6.46
C ASP A 330 0.53 -22.76 6.06
N VAL A 331 -0.49 -22.68 5.21
CA VAL A 331 -1.14 -21.42 4.82
C VAL A 331 -2.62 -21.51 5.17
N PRO A 332 -2.98 -21.44 6.47
CA PRO A 332 -4.36 -21.53 6.89
C PRO A 332 -5.17 -20.30 6.43
N GLN A 333 -6.46 -20.51 6.22
CA GLN A 333 -7.39 -19.45 5.87
C GLN A 333 -7.50 -18.43 7.01
N GLY A 334 -7.53 -17.14 6.69
CA GLY A 334 -7.57 -16.04 7.66
C GLY A 334 -6.21 -15.38 7.92
N GLU A 335 -5.11 -16.00 7.50
CA GLU A 335 -3.79 -15.35 7.55
C GLU A 335 -3.70 -14.19 6.57
N TRP A 336 -2.98 -13.13 6.94
CA TRP A 336 -2.84 -11.91 6.13
C TRP A 336 -2.23 -12.16 4.73
N TYR A 337 -1.47 -13.26 4.60
CA TYR A 337 -0.85 -13.71 3.35
C TYR A 337 -1.67 -14.76 2.59
N TYR A 338 -2.77 -15.27 3.16
CA TYR A 338 -3.54 -16.38 2.57
C TYR A 338 -3.97 -16.07 1.13
N GLY A 339 -4.64 -14.93 0.95
CA GLY A 339 -5.17 -14.53 -0.36
C GLY A 339 -4.10 -14.35 -1.43
N CYS A 340 -3.00 -13.63 -1.13
CA CYS A 340 -1.95 -13.40 -2.12
C CYS A 340 -1.16 -14.68 -2.43
N VAL A 341 -0.93 -15.55 -1.44
CA VAL A 341 -0.22 -16.82 -1.65
C VAL A 341 -1.07 -17.78 -2.50
N GLN A 342 -2.37 -17.88 -2.24
CA GLN A 342 -3.27 -18.67 -3.08
C GLN A 342 -3.32 -18.16 -4.52
N ALA A 343 -3.50 -16.85 -4.71
CA ALA A 343 -3.56 -16.25 -6.04
C ALA A 343 -2.26 -16.51 -6.81
N ALA A 344 -1.11 -16.27 -6.18
CA ALA A 344 0.21 -16.51 -6.78
C ALA A 344 0.45 -17.99 -7.14
N ALA A 345 -0.07 -18.91 -6.33
CA ALA A 345 0.01 -20.34 -6.60
C ALA A 345 -0.87 -20.77 -7.78
N ARG A 346 -2.11 -20.27 -7.84
CA ARG A 346 -3.05 -20.53 -8.96
C ARG A 346 -2.55 -19.91 -10.26
N ALA A 347 -1.91 -18.76 -10.19
CA ALA A 347 -1.25 -18.11 -11.32
C ALA A 347 0.06 -18.80 -11.75
N GLY A 348 0.51 -19.83 -11.01
CA GLY A 348 1.62 -20.70 -11.43
C GLY A 348 3.03 -20.20 -11.12
N PHE A 349 3.19 -18.99 -10.57
CA PHE A 349 4.52 -18.42 -10.30
C PHE A 349 5.05 -18.65 -8.88
N SER A 350 4.18 -19.03 -7.94
CA SER A 350 4.56 -19.33 -6.55
C SER A 350 4.17 -20.75 -6.16
N LYS A 351 5.08 -21.71 -6.37
CA LYS A 351 4.89 -23.10 -5.96
C LYS A 351 5.44 -23.31 -4.53
N GLY A 352 4.73 -24.11 -3.74
CA GLY A 352 5.25 -24.67 -2.50
C GLY A 352 6.29 -25.77 -2.72
N TYR A 353 6.80 -26.30 -1.63
CA TYR A 353 7.73 -27.43 -1.59
C TYR A 353 6.99 -28.74 -1.85
N ASP A 354 7.72 -29.77 -2.26
CA ASP A 354 7.12 -31.09 -2.54
C ASP A 354 6.55 -31.77 -1.28
N THR A 355 6.83 -31.23 -0.09
CA THR A 355 6.22 -31.60 1.20
C THR A 355 4.80 -31.08 1.39
N GLY A 356 4.29 -30.24 0.47
CA GLY A 356 2.96 -29.61 0.56
C GLY A 356 2.93 -28.28 1.31
N GLU A 357 4.09 -27.80 1.77
CA GLU A 357 4.27 -26.56 2.52
C GLU A 357 4.64 -25.38 1.60
N PHE A 358 4.26 -24.16 1.96
CA PHE A 358 4.71 -22.91 1.31
C PHE A 358 5.89 -22.25 2.05
N ARG A 359 5.94 -22.40 3.37
CA ARG A 359 6.86 -21.79 4.34
C ARG A 359 6.79 -20.26 4.35
N PRO A 360 5.65 -19.68 4.78
CA PRO A 360 5.39 -18.24 4.67
C PRO A 360 6.41 -17.37 5.41
N ASP A 361 6.85 -17.80 6.60
CA ASP A 361 7.79 -17.05 7.45
C ASP A 361 9.27 -17.33 7.15
N ALA A 362 9.54 -18.31 6.28
CA ALA A 362 10.92 -18.58 5.86
C ALA A 362 11.44 -17.41 5.04
N GLN A 363 12.70 -17.05 5.30
CA GLN A 363 13.39 -16.01 4.55
C GLN A 363 13.63 -16.48 3.12
N ILE A 364 13.35 -15.63 2.15
CA ILE A 364 13.49 -15.98 0.74
C ILE A 364 14.91 -15.73 0.24
N THR A 365 15.45 -16.69 -0.51
CA THR A 365 16.78 -16.52 -1.13
C THR A 365 16.71 -15.72 -2.43
N ARG A 366 17.83 -15.11 -2.81
CA ARG A 366 17.92 -14.32 -4.05
C ARG A 366 17.60 -15.13 -5.30
N GLN A 367 18.02 -16.39 -5.36
CA GLN A 367 17.70 -17.26 -6.50
C GLN A 367 16.21 -17.66 -6.54
N GLU A 368 15.55 -17.81 -5.39
CA GLU A 368 14.10 -18.06 -5.34
C GLU A 368 13.30 -16.86 -5.85
N MET A 369 13.69 -15.63 -5.47
CA MET A 369 13.06 -14.42 -6.02
C MET A 369 13.17 -14.35 -7.54
N ALA A 370 14.35 -14.63 -8.11
CA ALA A 370 14.54 -14.63 -9.56
C ALA A 370 13.62 -15.64 -10.27
N VAL A 371 13.47 -16.85 -9.72
CA VAL A 371 12.54 -17.86 -10.24
C VAL A 371 11.10 -17.36 -10.23
N ILE A 372 10.66 -16.80 -9.10
CA ILE A 372 9.29 -16.31 -8.95
C ILE A 372 9.01 -15.15 -9.91
N LEU A 373 9.93 -14.19 -10.05
CA LEU A 373 9.77 -13.03 -10.93
C LEU A 373 9.64 -13.45 -12.40
N ILE A 374 10.53 -14.31 -12.89
CA ILE A 374 10.48 -14.77 -14.29
C ILE A 374 9.20 -15.55 -14.59
N LYS A 375 8.71 -16.36 -13.64
CA LYS A 375 7.42 -17.04 -13.80
C LYS A 375 6.25 -16.06 -13.75
N ALA A 376 6.29 -15.03 -12.91
CA ALA A 376 5.25 -14.01 -12.86
C ALA A 376 5.15 -13.23 -14.19
N MET A 377 6.23 -13.17 -14.96
CA MET A 377 6.26 -12.60 -16.31
C MET A 377 5.78 -13.55 -17.41
N GLY A 378 5.48 -14.82 -17.10
CA GLY A 378 5.20 -15.85 -18.11
C GLY A 378 6.42 -16.21 -18.97
N LYS A 379 7.64 -15.91 -18.49
CA LYS A 379 8.91 -16.11 -19.22
C LYS A 379 9.63 -17.41 -18.81
N GLU A 380 8.95 -18.35 -18.15
CA GLU A 380 9.53 -19.63 -17.73
C GLU A 380 10.03 -20.50 -18.90
N ASN A 381 9.43 -20.37 -20.08
CA ASN A 381 9.89 -21.07 -21.27
C ASN A 381 11.19 -20.49 -21.83
N ALA A 382 11.52 -19.23 -21.51
CA ALA A 382 12.78 -18.59 -21.86
C ALA A 382 13.93 -18.95 -20.90
N ALA A 383 13.62 -19.58 -19.76
CA ALA A 383 14.60 -20.05 -18.78
C ALA A 383 15.28 -21.34 -19.26
N ALA A 384 16.10 -21.24 -20.32
CA ALA A 384 16.83 -22.37 -20.87
C ALA A 384 17.91 -22.88 -19.90
N ALA A 385 17.99 -24.20 -19.73
CA ALA A 385 19.07 -24.83 -18.97
C ALA A 385 20.37 -24.81 -19.79
N GLY A 386 21.45 -24.26 -19.24
CA GLY A 386 22.81 -24.39 -19.79
C GLY A 386 23.57 -23.09 -20.03
N GLU A 387 22.88 -21.95 -20.07
CA GLU A 387 23.55 -20.65 -20.10
C GLU A 387 24.10 -20.26 -18.71
N LYS A 388 25.09 -19.37 -18.71
CA LYS A 388 25.77 -18.90 -17.50
C LYS A 388 25.69 -17.39 -17.40
N THR A 389 25.63 -16.91 -16.18
CA THR A 389 25.81 -15.49 -15.87
C THR A 389 27.29 -15.12 -15.92
N SER A 390 27.59 -13.81 -15.88
CA SER A 390 28.95 -13.31 -15.74
C SER A 390 29.39 -13.15 -14.27
N PHE A 391 28.57 -13.57 -13.31
CA PHE A 391 28.87 -13.44 -11.90
C PHE A 391 29.98 -14.40 -11.47
N THR A 392 30.85 -13.97 -10.57
CA THR A 392 31.99 -14.77 -10.09
C THR A 392 31.55 -16.01 -9.31
N ASP A 393 30.35 -15.98 -8.74
CA ASP A 393 29.74 -17.06 -7.98
C ASP A 393 28.64 -17.81 -8.77
N ASP A 394 28.63 -17.72 -10.11
CA ASP A 394 27.67 -18.43 -10.98
C ASP A 394 27.59 -19.94 -10.69
N SER A 395 28.71 -20.54 -10.30
CA SER A 395 28.79 -21.97 -9.93
C SER A 395 27.98 -22.32 -8.67
N SER A 396 27.66 -21.33 -7.82
CA SER A 396 26.84 -21.50 -6.62
C SER A 396 25.34 -21.45 -6.90
N ILE A 397 24.92 -21.06 -8.12
CA ILE A 397 23.50 -21.04 -8.50
C ILE A 397 23.02 -22.47 -8.65
N ALA A 398 21.96 -22.82 -7.91
CA ALA A 398 21.38 -24.15 -7.96
C ALA A 398 20.87 -24.48 -9.37
N SER A 399 21.02 -25.74 -9.80
CA SER A 399 20.65 -26.16 -11.17
C SER A 399 19.20 -25.84 -11.55
N TRP A 400 18.27 -25.92 -10.59
CA TRP A 400 16.85 -25.61 -10.80
C TRP A 400 16.57 -24.10 -10.95
N ALA A 401 17.43 -23.23 -10.42
CA ALA A 401 17.28 -21.78 -10.52
C ALA A 401 18.06 -21.19 -11.71
N ARG A 402 19.04 -21.91 -12.23
CA ARG A 402 20.03 -21.41 -13.20
C ARG A 402 19.41 -20.71 -14.41
N GLY A 403 18.50 -21.38 -15.12
CA GLY A 403 17.85 -20.79 -16.29
C GLY A 403 17.13 -19.49 -15.95
N PHE A 404 16.41 -19.47 -14.83
CA PHE A 404 15.67 -18.29 -14.37
C PHE A 404 16.59 -17.13 -13.96
N VAL A 405 17.71 -17.42 -13.29
CA VAL A 405 18.68 -16.37 -12.93
C VAL A 405 19.31 -15.77 -14.19
N VAL A 406 19.66 -16.59 -15.18
CA VAL A 406 20.17 -16.08 -16.48
C VAL A 406 19.14 -15.20 -17.17
N THR A 407 17.88 -15.65 -17.24
CA THR A 407 16.80 -14.84 -17.81
C THR A 407 16.59 -13.55 -17.03
N ALA A 408 16.62 -13.58 -15.69
CA ALA A 408 16.47 -12.39 -14.86
C ALA A 408 17.61 -11.37 -15.07
N VAL A 409 18.83 -11.84 -15.36
CA VAL A 409 19.95 -10.98 -15.75
C VAL A 409 19.73 -10.40 -17.15
N SER A 410 19.29 -11.21 -18.12
CA SER A 410 19.07 -10.73 -19.50
C SER A 410 17.91 -9.74 -19.62
N GLN A 411 16.90 -9.86 -18.75
CA GLN A 411 15.81 -8.90 -18.58
C GLN A 411 16.21 -7.67 -17.74
N GLY A 412 17.45 -7.59 -17.24
CA GLY A 412 17.90 -6.47 -16.42
C GLY A 412 17.27 -6.39 -15.03
N LEU A 413 16.51 -7.40 -14.59
CA LEU A 413 15.91 -7.50 -13.26
C LEU A 413 16.99 -7.68 -12.18
N VAL A 414 18.08 -8.37 -12.52
CA VAL A 414 19.19 -8.68 -11.62
C VAL A 414 20.51 -8.16 -12.19
N ASN A 415 21.19 -7.29 -11.44
CA ASN A 415 22.51 -6.75 -11.81
C ASN A 415 23.66 -7.31 -10.96
N GLY A 416 23.36 -8.12 -9.94
CA GLY A 416 24.34 -8.54 -8.94
C GLY A 416 24.79 -7.41 -8.02
N TYR A 417 25.81 -7.68 -7.22
CA TYR A 417 26.47 -6.74 -6.33
C TYR A 417 27.69 -6.10 -6.98
N GLU A 418 28.24 -5.04 -6.38
CA GLU A 418 29.43 -4.33 -6.88
C GLU A 418 30.67 -5.22 -7.01
N ASP A 419 30.77 -6.28 -6.19
CA ASP A 419 31.83 -7.28 -6.24
C ASP A 419 31.64 -8.33 -7.37
N ASN A 420 30.68 -8.10 -8.27
CA ASN A 420 30.31 -9.00 -9.36
C ASN A 420 29.79 -10.38 -8.89
N THR A 421 29.21 -10.45 -7.69
CA THR A 421 28.52 -11.65 -7.19
C THR A 421 26.99 -11.55 -7.33
N PHE A 422 26.30 -12.69 -7.36
CA PHE A 422 24.84 -12.78 -7.27
C PHE A 422 24.36 -13.16 -5.87
N ARG A 423 25.14 -13.95 -5.14
CA ARG A 423 24.85 -14.54 -3.82
C ARG A 423 23.55 -15.36 -3.81
N PRO A 424 23.46 -16.43 -4.63
CA PRO A 424 22.22 -17.14 -4.90
C PRO A 424 21.53 -17.73 -3.66
N GLY A 425 22.31 -18.24 -2.72
CA GLY A 425 21.81 -18.86 -1.49
C GLY A 425 21.61 -17.90 -0.32
N ASN A 426 21.98 -16.62 -0.47
CA ASN A 426 21.77 -15.64 0.60
C ASN A 426 20.28 -15.25 0.65
N ASN A 427 19.79 -15.04 1.86
CA ASN A 427 18.50 -14.40 2.08
C ASN A 427 18.53 -12.98 1.52
N ALA A 428 17.45 -12.59 0.87
CA ALA A 428 17.32 -11.26 0.29
C ALA A 428 16.78 -10.27 1.32
N THR A 429 17.26 -9.03 1.26
CA THR A 429 16.71 -7.95 2.09
C THR A 429 15.41 -7.41 1.48
N ARG A 430 14.62 -6.73 2.31
CA ARG A 430 13.38 -6.06 1.87
C ARG A 430 13.66 -4.97 0.82
N ALA A 431 14.78 -4.26 0.93
CA ALA A 431 15.21 -3.30 -0.09
C ALA A 431 15.57 -3.97 -1.43
N GLU A 432 16.24 -5.12 -1.40
CA GLU A 432 16.58 -5.89 -2.60
C GLU A 432 15.35 -6.42 -3.32
N ALA A 433 14.36 -6.93 -2.57
CA ALA A 433 13.07 -7.32 -3.12
C ALA A 433 12.39 -6.16 -3.85
N CYS A 434 12.37 -4.97 -3.23
CA CYS A 434 11.81 -3.76 -3.85
C CYS A 434 12.55 -3.36 -5.12
N ALA A 435 13.88 -3.42 -5.11
CA ALA A 435 14.69 -3.11 -6.28
C ALA A 435 14.38 -4.04 -7.46
N MET A 436 14.27 -5.35 -7.23
CA MET A 436 13.93 -6.30 -8.28
C MET A 436 12.49 -6.13 -8.79
N ILE A 437 11.52 -5.92 -7.89
CA ILE A 437 10.12 -5.68 -8.27
C ILE A 437 9.96 -4.36 -9.02
N SER A 438 10.68 -3.30 -8.65
CA SER A 438 10.62 -2.04 -9.39
C SER A 438 11.15 -2.14 -10.81
N LYS A 439 12.12 -3.02 -11.05
CA LYS A 439 12.62 -3.30 -12.41
C LYS A 439 11.62 -4.08 -13.24
N LEU A 440 10.90 -5.02 -12.60
CA LEU A 440 9.78 -5.73 -13.22
C LEU A 440 8.71 -4.75 -13.73
N LEU A 441 8.39 -3.71 -12.95
CA LEU A 441 7.39 -2.70 -13.32
C LEU A 441 7.87 -1.66 -14.34
N ALA A 442 9.14 -1.70 -14.71
CA ALA A 442 9.73 -0.78 -15.69
C ALA A 442 9.88 -1.42 -17.08
N GLU A 443 9.65 -2.73 -17.19
CA GLU A 443 9.34 -3.38 -18.48
C GLU A 443 7.90 -3.08 -18.88
#